data_AF-A0A447Y5C6-F1
#
_entry.id   AF-A0A447Y5C6-F1
#
_cell.length_a   1.000
_cell.length_b   1.000
_cell.length_c   1.000
_cell.angle_alpha   90.00
_cell.angle_beta   90.00
_cell.angle_gamma   90.00
#
_symmetry.space_group_name_H-M   'P 1'
#
loop_
_entity.id
_entity.type
_entity.pdbx_description
1 polymer ?
#
loop_
_entity_poly.entity_id
_entity_poly.type
_entity_poly.pdbx_seq_one_letter_code
_entity_poly.pdbx_strand_id
1 'polypeptide(L)'
;MEEGTDPAYAEKLIQFGWETITEALKQGGITLMMDRLSNPAKLRAYALSEQLKEIMAPLFQKHMDDIISGEFSSGMMADWGQRR
;
A
#
# COMPACT_ATOMS: atom_id res chain seq x y z
N MET A 1 18.89 7.11 -3.99
CA MET A 1 19.07 5.84 -4.71
C MET A 1 19.97 4.97 -3.87
N GLU A 2 19.37 4.07 -3.10
CA GLU A 2 20.06 3.35 -2.03
C GLU A 2 20.78 2.08 -2.53
N GLU A 3 20.22 1.42 -3.57
CA GLU A 3 20.70 0.12 -4.08
C GLU A 3 21.26 0.17 -5.52
N GLY A 4 21.61 1.36 -6.03
CA GLY A 4 22.30 1.52 -7.32
C GLY A 4 21.44 1.38 -8.59
N THR A 5 20.11 1.30 -8.49
CA THR A 5 19.20 1.29 -9.65
C THR A 5 19.17 2.66 -10.36
N ASP A 6 19.17 2.66 -11.69
CA ASP A 6 18.96 3.87 -12.50
C ASP A 6 17.65 4.59 -12.09
N PRO A 7 17.67 5.91 -11.84
CA PRO A 7 16.51 6.59 -11.29
C PRO A 7 15.32 6.64 -12.25
N ALA A 8 15.57 6.81 -13.56
CA ALA A 8 14.50 6.83 -14.56
C ALA A 8 13.85 5.45 -14.68
N TYR A 9 14.64 4.37 -14.57
CA TYR A 9 14.11 3.01 -14.50
C TYR A 9 13.29 2.78 -13.23
N ALA A 10 13.80 3.19 -12.06
CA ALA A 10 13.11 3.01 -10.78
C ALA A 10 11.77 3.76 -10.73
N GLU A 11 11.73 5.00 -11.24
CA GLU A 11 10.50 5.79 -11.38
C GLU A 11 9.48 5.05 -12.25
N LYS A 12 9.88 4.62 -13.44
CA LYS A 12 9.01 3.89 -14.36
C LYS A 12 8.50 2.58 -13.75
N LEU A 13 9.35 1.86 -13.04
CA LEU A 13 9.00 0.60 -12.38
C LEU A 13 7.88 0.80 -11.37
N ILE A 14 7.98 1.82 -10.52
CA ILE A 14 6.95 2.09 -9.50
C ILE A 14 5.70 2.68 -10.13
N GLN A 15 5.84 3.66 -11.03
CA GLN A 15 4.72 4.37 -11.65
C GLN A 15 3.76 3.42 -12.36
N PHE A 16 4.28 2.48 -13.16
CA PHE A 16 3.46 1.54 -13.95
C PHE A 16 3.31 0.16 -13.29
N GLY A 17 4.16 -0.16 -12.30
CA GLY A 17 4.11 -1.44 -11.59
C GLY A 17 2.79 -1.63 -10.86
N TRP A 18 2.30 -0.59 -10.18
CA TRP A 18 1.02 -0.63 -9.46
C TRP A 18 -0.16 -0.91 -10.39
N GLU A 19 -0.26 -0.19 -11.50
CA GLU A 19 -1.30 -0.41 -12.50
C GLU A 19 -1.27 -1.85 -13.03
N THR A 20 -0.07 -2.34 -13.35
CA THR A 20 0.10 -3.69 -13.93
C THR A 20 -0.35 -4.79 -12.98
N ILE A 21 0.05 -4.74 -11.71
CA ILE A 21 -0.33 -5.78 -10.73
C ILE A 21 -1.81 -5.64 -10.31
N THR A 22 -2.32 -4.41 -10.22
CA THR A 22 -3.71 -4.17 -9.80
C THR A 22 -4.72 -4.48 -10.90
N GLU A 23 -4.34 -4.50 -12.18
CA GLU A 23 -5.22 -5.02 -13.22
C GLU A 23 -5.48 -6.53 -13.03
N ALA A 24 -4.48 -7.32 -12.65
CA ALA A 24 -4.71 -8.73 -12.28
C ALA A 24 -5.59 -8.86 -11.02
N LEU A 25 -5.37 -8.00 -10.02
CA LEU A 25 -6.19 -7.92 -8.81
C LEU A 25 -7.66 -7.61 -9.14
N LYS A 26 -7.92 -6.70 -10.07
CA LYS A 26 -9.26 -6.32 -10.51
C LYS A 26 -10.00 -7.48 -11.19
N GLN A 27 -9.30 -8.25 -12.02
CA GLN A 27 -9.91 -9.33 -12.79
C GLN A 27 -10.20 -10.59 -11.93
N GLY A 28 -9.41 -10.85 -10.88
CA GLY A 28 -9.52 -12.12 -10.14
C GLY A 28 -9.09 -12.07 -8.68
N GLY A 29 -9.10 -10.90 -8.06
CA GLY A 29 -8.73 -10.71 -6.67
C GLY A 29 -7.25 -10.96 -6.40
N ILE A 30 -6.91 -11.01 -5.11
CA ILE A 30 -5.52 -11.17 -4.64
C ILE A 30 -4.95 -12.50 -5.14
N THR A 31 -5.77 -13.55 -5.25
CA THR A 31 -5.36 -14.85 -5.77
C THR A 31 -4.78 -14.72 -7.18
N LEU A 32 -5.51 -14.10 -8.11
CA LEU A 32 -5.03 -13.96 -9.49
C LEU A 32 -3.77 -13.08 -9.57
N MET A 33 -3.68 -12.02 -8.77
CA MET A 33 -2.47 -11.19 -8.69
C MET A 33 -1.26 -12.01 -8.25
N MET A 34 -1.40 -12.82 -7.19
CA MET A 34 -0.32 -13.66 -6.67
C MET A 34 0.04 -14.79 -7.65
N ASP A 35 -0.92 -15.32 -8.40
CA ASP A 35 -0.70 -16.36 -9.41
C ASP A 35 0.14 -15.90 -10.61
N ARG A 36 0.32 -14.58 -10.80
CA ARG A 36 1.26 -14.03 -11.79
C ARG A 36 2.72 -14.18 -11.38
N LEU A 37 3.01 -14.48 -10.12
CA LEU A 37 4.36 -14.70 -9.61
C LEU A 37 4.81 -16.15 -9.80
N SER A 38 6.11 -16.36 -9.99
CA SER A 38 6.71 -17.69 -9.86
C SER A 38 6.52 -18.23 -8.44
N ASN A 39 6.52 -19.56 -8.26
CA ASN A 39 6.32 -20.16 -6.94
C ASN A 39 7.29 -19.63 -5.85
N PRO A 40 8.61 -19.49 -6.10
CA PRO A 40 9.52 -18.89 -5.12
C PRO A 40 9.15 -17.43 -4.79
N ALA A 41 8.80 -16.63 -5.79
CA ALA A 41 8.41 -15.24 -5.60
C ALA A 41 7.08 -15.11 -4.83
N LYS A 42 6.11 -16.00 -5.10
CA LYS A 42 4.83 -16.07 -4.39
C LYS A 42 5.01 -16.33 -2.90
N LEU A 43 5.88 -17.29 -2.54
CA LEU A 43 6.21 -17.57 -1.14
C LEU A 43 6.86 -16.36 -0.45
N ARG A 44 7.79 -15.68 -1.13
CA ARG A 44 8.43 -14.47 -0.59
C ARG A 44 7.44 -13.32 -0.44
N ALA A 45 6.59 -13.08 -1.42
CA ALA A 45 5.56 -12.05 -1.39
C ALA A 45 4.55 -12.29 -0.26
N TYR A 46 4.12 -13.54 -0.05
CA TYR A 46 3.25 -13.90 1.07
C TYR A 46 3.92 -13.65 2.43
N ALA A 47 5.18 -14.09 2.61
CA ALA A 47 5.90 -13.88 3.86
C ALA A 47 6.09 -12.37 4.16
N LEU A 48 6.41 -11.56 3.16
CA LEU A 48 6.50 -10.10 3.29
C LEU A 48 5.13 -9.48 3.64
N SER A 49 4.05 -9.95 3.03
CA SER A 49 2.68 -9.49 3.32
C SER A 49 2.33 -9.70 4.79
N GLU A 50 2.61 -10.87 5.36
CA GLU A 50 2.31 -11.16 6.77
C GLU A 50 3.15 -10.29 7.72
N GLN A 51 4.44 -10.11 7.44
CA GLN A 51 5.31 -9.21 8.21
C GLN A 51 4.81 -7.76 8.17
N LEU A 52 4.40 -7.28 6.99
CA LEU A 52 3.87 -5.93 6.83
C LEU A 52 2.55 -5.75 7.58
N LYS A 53 1.65 -6.74 7.55
CA LYS A 53 0.38 -6.68 8.30
C LYS A 53 0.61 -6.58 9.80
N GLU A 54 1.59 -7.31 10.33
CA GLU A 54 1.97 -7.21 11.75
C GLU A 54 2.51 -5.82 12.11
N ILE A 55 3.46 -5.31 11.32
CA ILE A 55 4.07 -3.99 11.53
C ILE A 55 3.04 -2.86 11.42
N MET A 56 2.15 -2.93 10.43
CA MET A 56 1.21 -1.86 10.11
C MET A 56 -0.11 -1.94 10.89
N ALA A 57 -0.44 -3.07 11.51
CA ALA A 57 -1.67 -3.25 12.29
C ALA A 57 -1.97 -2.09 13.26
N PRO A 58 -1.05 -1.66 14.15
CA PRO A 58 -1.34 -0.56 15.08
C PRO A 58 -1.61 0.78 14.37
N LEU A 59 -0.94 1.05 13.24
CA LEU A 59 -1.17 2.26 12.45
C LEU A 59 -2.56 2.25 11.81
N PHE A 60 -2.96 1.13 11.20
CA PHE A 60 -4.28 0.98 10.58
C PHE A 60 -5.40 1.05 11.62
N GLN A 61 -5.19 0.46 12.80
CA GLN A 61 -6.13 0.56 13.93
C GLN A 61 -6.29 2.01 14.37
N LYS A 62 -5.19 2.74 14.59
CA LYS A 62 -5.24 4.16 14.93
C LYS A 62 -6.04 4.97 13.91
N HIS A 63 -5.80 4.77 12.61
CA HIS A 63 -6.55 5.47 11.57
C HIS A 63 -8.06 5.18 11.65
N MET A 64 -8.46 3.92 11.86
CA MET A 64 -9.86 3.57 12.01
C MET A 64 -10.46 4.12 13.31
N ASP A 65 -9.72 4.08 14.42
CA ASP A 65 -10.14 4.65 15.71
C ASP A 65 -10.37 6.17 15.59
N ASP A 66 -9.45 6.89 14.94
CA ASP A 66 -9.60 8.33 14.68
C ASP A 66 -10.82 8.62 13.77
N ILE A 67 -11.10 7.77 12.78
CA ILE A 67 -12.27 7.90 11.90
C ILE A 67 -13.56 7.68 12.68
N ILE A 68 -13.65 6.60 13.46
CA ILE A 68 -14.87 6.22 14.18
C ILE A 68 -15.15 7.17 15.35
N SER A 69 -14.12 7.65 16.03
CA SER A 69 -14.26 8.66 17.10
C SER A 69 -14.61 10.06 16.57
N GLY A 70 -14.40 10.32 15.28
CA GLY A 70 -14.56 11.64 14.66
C GLY A 70 -13.34 12.56 14.82
N GLU A 71 -12.27 12.10 15.46
CA GLU A 71 -11.03 12.87 15.62
C GLU A 71 -10.41 13.21 14.26
N PHE A 72 -10.45 12.27 13.30
CA PHE A 72 -9.96 12.47 11.94
C PHE A 72 -10.65 13.64 11.24
N SER A 73 -12.00 13.65 11.24
CA SER A 73 -12.77 14.69 10.56
C SER A 73 -12.71 16.03 11.31
N SER A 74 -12.71 16.00 12.64
CA SER A 74 -12.52 17.19 13.47
C SER A 74 -11.19 17.91 13.17
N GLY A 75 -10.08 17.17 13.17
CA GLY A 75 -8.76 17.72 12.84
C GLY A 75 -8.68 18.26 11.42
N MET A 76 -9.27 17.55 10.45
CA MET A 76 -9.33 18.00 9.05
C MET A 76 -10.12 19.31 8.91
N MET A 77 -11.28 19.44 9.56
CA MET A 77 -12.06 20.68 9.54
C MET A 77 -11.33 21.83 10.24
N ALA A 78 -10.58 21.54 11.31
CA ALA A 78 -9.77 22.55 12.00
C ALA A 78 -8.66 23.10 11.08
N ASP A 79 -7.96 22.25 10.32
CA ASP A 79 -6.99 22.70 9.30
C ASP A 79 -7.66 23.57 8.23
N TRP A 80 -8.85 23.18 7.74
CA TRP A 80 -9.60 24.00 6.79
C TRP A 80 -9.99 25.36 7.37
N GLY A 81 -10.35 25.41 8.66
CA GLY A 81 -10.67 26.64 9.37
C GLY A 81 -9.49 27.60 9.53
N GLN A 82 -8.26 27.08 9.57
CA GLN A 82 -7.02 27.87 9.67
C GLN A 82 -6.52 28.42 8.33
N ARG A 83 -7.08 27.97 7.20
CA ARG A 83 -6.75 28.45 5.85
C ARG A 83 -7.62 29.63 5.39
N ARG A 84 -8.26 30.34 6.32
CA ARG A 84 -9.01 31.58 6.09
C ARG A 84 -8.42 32.75 6.86
#